data_AF-K6UKS7-F1
#
_entry.id   AF-K6UKS7-F1
#
_cell.length_a   1.000
_cell.length_b   1.000
_cell.length_c   1.000
_cell.angle_alpha   90.00
_cell.angle_beta   90.00
_cell.angle_gamma   90.00
#
_symmetry.space_group_name_H-M   'P 1'
#
loop_
_entity.id
_entity.type
_entity.pdbx_description
1 polymer ?
#
loop_
_entity_poly.entity_id
_entity_poly.type
_entity_poly.pdbx_seq_one_letter_code
_entity_poly.pdbx_strand_id
1 'polypeptide(L)'
;MEPSTKNSWDEALLHLPAYQKYEQFDSVEISKETISECNALKSNDAGDKTLCKKVAQNLKKLSTLPDDELKSGCYYFQHWFFDNIAKKYYNGNKQGNNYNVAKELFDIVLIFTSKLPKIKPCYCHESGSPDVWKEEKDLHDYFENHKDIKCNDSDKSKCEKYVNYGNCTLYFMTYEYCVIICNMFLF
;
A
#
# COMPACT_ATOMS: atom_id res chain seq x y z
N MET A 1 -22.60 -8.37 17.19
CA MET A 1 -21.37 -8.43 16.38
C MET A 1 -21.77 -9.07 15.06
N GLU A 2 -22.12 -8.26 14.07
CA GLU A 2 -22.36 -8.77 12.72
C GLU A 2 -21.00 -9.09 12.08
N PRO A 3 -20.88 -10.23 11.38
CA PRO A 3 -19.69 -10.50 10.59
C PRO A 3 -19.65 -9.49 9.45
N SER A 4 -18.56 -8.73 9.36
CA SER A 4 -18.30 -7.88 8.21
C SER A 4 -18.37 -8.75 6.96
N THR A 5 -19.42 -8.58 6.16
CA THR A 5 -19.55 -9.20 4.86
C THR A 5 -18.34 -8.78 4.03
N LYS A 6 -17.40 -9.71 3.87
CA LYS A 6 -16.31 -9.60 2.91
C LYS A 6 -16.96 -9.29 1.56
N ASN A 7 -16.64 -8.14 0.98
CA ASN A 7 -17.36 -7.68 -0.22
C ASN A 7 -17.06 -8.68 -1.34
N SER A 8 -18.04 -9.04 -2.18
CA SER A 8 -17.86 -10.04 -3.27
C SER A 8 -16.80 -9.66 -4.33
N TRP A 9 -16.25 -8.45 -4.20
CA TRP A 9 -15.12 -7.89 -4.92
C TRP A 9 -13.79 -8.38 -4.35
N ASP A 10 -13.65 -8.46 -3.03
CA ASP A 10 -12.41 -8.84 -2.35
C ASP A 10 -11.95 -10.23 -2.80
N GLU A 11 -12.87 -11.19 -2.93
CA GLU A 11 -12.57 -12.55 -3.38
C GLU A 11 -12.18 -12.64 -4.87
N ALA A 12 -12.79 -11.78 -5.70
CA ALA A 12 -12.49 -11.73 -7.12
C ALA A 12 -11.14 -11.04 -7.42
N LEU A 13 -10.58 -10.28 -6.47
CA LEU A 13 -9.31 -9.57 -6.65
C LEU A 13 -8.12 -10.31 -6.01
N LEU A 14 -8.35 -11.33 -5.16
CA LEU A 14 -7.28 -12.07 -4.46
C LEU A 14 -6.23 -12.69 -5.40
N HIS A 15 -6.64 -13.07 -6.61
CA HIS A 15 -5.76 -13.73 -7.57
C HIS A 15 -4.96 -12.75 -8.43
N LEU A 16 -5.23 -11.45 -8.31
CA LEU A 16 -4.56 -10.44 -9.10
C LEU A 16 -3.15 -10.15 -8.55
N PRO A 17 -2.17 -9.85 -9.42
CA PRO A 17 -0.77 -9.67 -9.04
C PRO A 17 -0.56 -8.64 -7.94
N ALA A 18 -1.30 -7.53 -7.98
CA ALA A 18 -1.16 -6.47 -6.98
C ALA A 18 -1.54 -6.96 -5.58
N TYR A 19 -2.62 -7.73 -5.46
CA TYR A 19 -3.08 -8.27 -4.18
C TYR A 19 -2.03 -9.22 -3.59
N GLN A 20 -1.44 -10.08 -4.41
CA GLN A 20 -0.37 -11.00 -3.98
C GLN A 20 0.86 -10.25 -3.45
N LYS A 21 1.20 -9.09 -4.01
CA LYS A 21 2.30 -8.25 -3.51
C LYS A 21 2.00 -7.70 -2.13
N TYR A 22 0.78 -7.25 -1.87
CA TYR A 22 0.38 -6.76 -0.55
C TYR A 22 0.37 -7.88 0.50
N GLU A 23 -0.10 -9.08 0.13
CA GLU A 23 -0.08 -10.24 1.02
C GLU A 23 1.35 -10.60 1.43
N GLN A 24 2.34 -10.48 0.53
CA GLN A 24 3.76 -10.71 0.88
C GLN A 24 4.30 -9.75 1.94
N PHE A 25 3.80 -8.51 1.98
CA PHE A 25 4.17 -7.56 3.03
C PHE A 25 3.47 -7.86 4.35
N ASP A 26 2.22 -8.34 4.30
CA ASP A 26 1.48 -8.76 5.49
C ASP A 26 2.04 -10.04 6.10
N SER A 27 2.52 -10.96 5.26
CA SER A 27 3.06 -12.26 5.67
C SER A 27 4.56 -12.23 5.97
N VAL A 28 5.20 -11.05 6.00
CA VAL A 28 6.64 -10.95 6.27
C VAL A 28 6.98 -11.56 7.64
N GLU A 29 7.99 -12.41 7.66
CA GLU A 29 8.41 -13.07 8.88
C GLU A 29 8.96 -12.07 9.89
N ILE A 30 8.34 -12.03 11.06
CA ILE A 30 8.80 -11.20 12.15
C ILE A 30 10.07 -11.80 12.75
N SER A 31 11.22 -11.31 12.29
CA SER A 31 12.53 -11.55 12.89
C SER A 31 12.46 -11.39 14.41
N LYS A 32 13.06 -12.37 15.10
CA LYS A 32 13.30 -12.33 16.54
C LYS A 32 14.31 -11.24 16.94
N GLU A 33 15.04 -10.69 15.97
CA GLU A 33 15.95 -9.59 16.20
C GLU A 33 15.22 -8.38 16.76
N THR A 34 15.86 -7.76 17.74
CA THR A 34 15.43 -6.49 18.29
C THR A 34 15.66 -5.38 17.28
N ILE A 35 14.59 -4.72 16.86
CA ILE A 35 14.66 -3.52 16.01
C ILE A 35 14.56 -2.31 16.93
N SER A 36 15.69 -1.65 17.17
CA SER A 36 15.79 -0.57 18.17
C SER A 36 14.81 0.58 17.90
N GLU A 37 14.60 0.91 16.63
CA GLU A 37 13.66 1.92 16.17
C GLU A 37 12.23 1.57 16.59
N CYS A 38 11.83 0.29 16.50
CA CYS A 38 10.51 -0.17 16.93
C CYS A 38 10.35 -0.29 18.44
N ASN A 39 11.45 -0.49 19.18
CA ASN A 39 11.40 -0.47 20.65
C ASN A 39 11.24 0.94 21.20
N ALA A 40 11.74 1.93 20.47
CA ALA A 40 11.60 3.35 20.82
C ALA A 40 10.21 3.91 20.51
N LEU A 41 9.36 3.16 19.81
CA LEU A 41 7.98 3.52 19.52
C LEU A 41 7.22 3.76 20.83
N LYS A 42 6.65 4.95 21.00
CA LYS A 42 5.88 5.38 22.17
C LYS A 42 4.46 4.83 22.16
N SER A 43 4.33 3.53 21.95
CA SER A 43 3.08 2.79 22.04
C SER A 43 3.25 1.51 22.84
N ASN A 44 2.29 1.24 23.73
CA ASN A 44 2.18 -0.03 24.45
C ASN A 44 1.32 -1.05 23.70
N ASP A 45 0.67 -0.67 22.60
CA ASP A 45 -0.14 -1.57 21.80
C ASP A 45 0.73 -2.60 21.08
N ALA A 46 0.42 -3.88 21.28
CA ALA A 46 1.16 -4.97 20.67
C ALA A 46 1.04 -4.95 19.12
N GLY A 47 -0.10 -4.48 18.61
CA GLY A 47 -0.32 -4.32 17.18
C GLY A 47 0.58 -3.24 16.57
N ASP A 48 0.82 -2.13 17.26
CA ASP A 48 1.71 -1.05 16.81
C ASP A 48 3.16 -1.54 16.71
N LYS A 49 3.62 -2.26 17.74
CA LYS A 49 4.95 -2.89 17.73
C LYS A 49 5.07 -3.92 16.60
N THR A 50 4.00 -4.67 16.35
CA THR A 50 3.94 -5.66 15.27
C THR A 50 4.02 -4.99 13.90
N LEU A 51 3.22 -3.94 13.66
CA LEU A 51 3.25 -3.16 12.43
C LEU A 51 4.63 -2.55 12.18
N CYS A 52 5.25 -1.96 13.21
CA CYS A 52 6.60 -1.42 13.09
C CYS A 52 7.62 -2.48 12.65
N LYS A 53 7.57 -3.69 13.24
CA LYS A 53 8.49 -4.76 12.86
C LYS A 53 8.29 -5.20 11.41
N LYS A 54 7.03 -5.30 10.95
CA LYS A 54 6.73 -5.59 9.54
C LYS A 54 7.29 -4.51 8.62
N VAL A 55 7.07 -3.22 8.94
CA VAL A 55 7.62 -2.08 8.20
C VAL A 55 9.14 -2.22 8.05
N ALA A 56 9.85 -2.41 9.16
CA ALA A 56 11.30 -2.52 9.15
C ALA A 56 11.81 -3.74 8.35
N GLN A 57 11.12 -4.88 8.42
CA GLN A 57 11.50 -6.10 7.68
C GLN A 57 11.22 -5.98 6.20
N ASN A 58 10.08 -5.39 5.81
CA ASN A 58 9.77 -5.13 4.42
C ASN A 58 10.81 -4.20 3.80
N LEU A 59 11.20 -3.11 4.48
CA LEU A 59 12.27 -2.22 4.03
C LEU A 59 13.63 -2.94 3.91
N LYS A 60 13.99 -3.79 4.87
CA LYS A 60 15.20 -4.63 4.78
C LYS A 60 15.14 -5.56 3.57
N LYS A 61 14.02 -6.25 3.35
CA LYS A 61 13.84 -7.17 2.20
C LYS A 61 13.94 -6.42 0.88
N LEU A 62 13.25 -5.28 0.75
CA LEU A 62 13.32 -4.42 -0.43
C LEU A 62 14.76 -3.99 -0.73
N SER A 63 15.56 -3.68 0.28
CA SER A 63 16.96 -3.27 0.09
C SER A 63 17.84 -4.33 -0.60
N THR A 64 17.41 -5.60 -0.60
CA THR A 64 18.13 -6.70 -1.25
C THR A 64 17.76 -6.89 -2.73
N LEU A 65 16.67 -6.29 -3.21
CA LEU A 65 16.19 -6.44 -4.59
C LEU A 65 17.07 -5.68 -5.60
N PRO A 66 17.14 -6.12 -6.88
CA PRO A 66 17.74 -5.32 -7.95
C PRO A 66 16.96 -4.03 -8.20
N ASP A 67 17.57 -3.04 -8.84
CA ASP A 67 17.04 -1.66 -8.91
C ASP A 67 15.70 -1.53 -9.66
N ASP A 68 15.46 -2.38 -10.65
CA ASP A 68 14.22 -2.46 -11.42
C ASP A 68 13.06 -3.00 -10.57
N GLU A 69 13.27 -4.12 -9.88
CA GLU A 69 12.28 -4.70 -8.96
C GLU A 69 12.08 -3.83 -7.72
N LEU A 70 13.13 -3.18 -7.24
CA LEU A 70 13.11 -2.32 -6.07
C LEU A 70 12.17 -1.13 -6.25
N LYS A 71 12.25 -0.43 -7.38
CA LYS A 71 11.40 0.75 -7.62
C LYS A 71 9.92 0.37 -7.56
N SER A 72 9.53 -0.67 -8.29
CA SER A 72 8.16 -1.21 -8.23
C SER A 72 7.80 -1.66 -6.82
N GLY A 73 8.66 -2.42 -6.16
CA GLY A 73 8.46 -2.87 -4.78
C GLY A 73 8.26 -1.73 -3.77
N CYS A 74 8.97 -0.60 -3.94
CA CYS A 74 8.79 0.59 -3.12
C CYS A 74 7.41 1.23 -3.30
N TYR A 75 6.87 1.28 -4.53
CA TYR A 75 5.50 1.79 -4.78
C TYR A 75 4.45 0.91 -4.10
N TYR A 76 4.54 -0.40 -4.26
CA TYR A 76 3.66 -1.33 -3.53
C TYR A 76 3.79 -1.15 -2.01
N PHE A 77 5.02 -0.98 -1.50
CA PHE A 77 5.25 -0.77 -0.07
C PHE A 77 4.60 0.52 0.44
N GLN A 78 4.70 1.63 -0.30
CA GLN A 78 4.08 2.90 0.06
C GLN A 78 2.56 2.75 0.19
N HIS A 79 1.89 2.16 -0.81
CA HIS A 79 0.44 1.93 -0.73
C HIS A 79 0.05 0.99 0.42
N TRP A 80 0.81 -0.08 0.65
CA TRP A 80 0.60 -0.98 1.79
C TRP A 80 0.76 -0.26 3.12
N PHE A 81 1.78 0.61 3.24
CA PHE A 81 2.05 1.38 4.44
C PHE A 81 0.90 2.37 4.72
N PHE A 82 0.51 3.18 3.73
CA PHE A 82 -0.59 4.13 3.87
C PHE A 82 -1.92 3.45 4.21
N ASP A 83 -2.22 2.31 3.60
CA ASP A 83 -3.43 1.52 3.88
C ASP A 83 -3.44 1.03 5.34
N ASN A 84 -2.31 0.54 5.86
CA ASN A 84 -2.19 0.17 7.27
C ASN A 84 -2.28 1.39 8.21
N ILE A 85 -1.72 2.54 7.83
CA ILE A 85 -1.82 3.78 8.60
C ILE A 85 -3.28 4.26 8.67
N ALA A 86 -3.97 4.33 7.53
CA ALA A 86 -5.37 4.72 7.42
C ALA A 86 -6.26 3.82 8.27
N LYS A 87 -6.14 2.49 8.11
CA LYS A 87 -6.94 1.51 8.85
C LYS A 87 -6.81 1.62 10.37
N LYS A 88 -5.63 2.00 10.87
CA LYS A 88 -5.34 1.93 12.31
C LYS A 88 -5.38 3.27 13.04
N TYR A 89 -5.04 4.36 12.36
CA TYR A 89 -4.83 5.67 12.99
C TYR A 89 -5.79 6.75 12.50
N TYR A 90 -6.77 6.40 11.66
CA TYR A 90 -7.80 7.32 11.18
C TYR A 90 -9.21 6.79 11.38
N ASN A 91 -10.17 7.72 11.44
CA ASN A 91 -11.60 7.46 11.36
C ASN A 91 -12.16 8.26 10.17
N GLY A 92 -12.36 7.59 9.03
CA GLY A 92 -12.51 8.27 7.73
C GLY A 92 -11.24 9.08 7.43
N ASN A 93 -11.38 10.35 7.04
CA ASN A 93 -10.24 11.25 6.83
C ASN A 93 -9.73 11.96 8.09
N LYS A 94 -10.32 11.69 9.27
CA LYS A 94 -9.92 12.36 10.51
C LYS A 94 -8.90 11.53 11.28
N GLN A 95 -7.82 12.18 11.72
CA GLN A 95 -6.82 11.57 12.59
C GLN A 95 -7.47 11.06 13.88
N GLY A 96 -7.16 9.83 14.26
CA GLY A 96 -7.55 9.24 15.54
C GLY A 96 -6.67 9.73 16.68
N ASN A 97 -7.07 9.45 17.91
CA ASN A 97 -6.34 9.87 19.13
C ASN A 97 -4.91 9.30 19.22
N ASN A 98 -4.65 8.18 18.55
CA ASN A 98 -3.36 7.50 18.49
C ASN A 98 -2.50 7.91 17.28
N TYR A 99 -2.87 8.95 16.52
CA TYR A 99 -2.14 9.37 15.32
C TYR A 99 -0.67 9.75 15.56
N ASN A 100 -0.30 10.14 16.79
CA ASN A 100 1.11 10.35 17.13
C ASN A 100 1.97 9.09 16.92
N VAL A 101 1.40 7.89 17.05
CA VAL A 101 2.11 6.63 16.74
C VAL A 101 2.34 6.49 15.24
N ALA A 102 1.40 6.93 14.40
CA ALA A 102 1.57 6.96 12.95
C ALA A 102 2.76 7.83 12.55
N LYS A 103 2.89 9.03 13.14
CA LYS A 103 4.04 9.92 12.91
C LYS A 103 5.37 9.24 13.21
N GLU A 104 5.46 8.53 14.33
CA GLU A 104 6.66 7.76 14.66
C GLU A 104 6.93 6.63 13.66
N LEU A 105 5.90 6.00 13.10
CA LEU A 105 6.08 5.02 12.01
C LEU A 105 6.62 5.67 10.73
N PHE A 106 6.15 6.86 10.37
CA PHE A 106 6.73 7.66 9.26
C PHE A 106 8.21 8.00 9.52
N ASP A 107 8.54 8.43 10.74
CA ASP A 107 9.92 8.71 11.15
C ASP A 107 10.81 7.46 11.03
N ILE A 108 10.27 6.27 11.35
CA ILE A 108 11.00 5.01 11.19
C ILE A 108 11.28 4.73 9.72
N VAL A 109 10.31 4.92 8.82
CA VAL A 109 10.54 4.82 7.37
C VAL A 109 11.62 5.82 6.93
N LEU A 110 11.59 7.07 7.41
CA LEU A 110 12.60 8.08 7.13
C LEU A 110 14.00 7.63 7.60
N ILE A 111 14.12 7.06 8.80
CA ILE A 111 15.38 6.56 9.34
C ILE A 111 15.95 5.44 8.46
N PHE A 112 15.13 4.46 8.07
CA PHE A 112 15.57 3.36 7.22
C PHE A 112 16.02 3.85 5.85
N THR A 113 15.23 4.69 5.20
CA THR A 113 15.53 5.25 3.87
C THR A 113 16.73 6.19 3.86
N SER A 114 17.02 6.83 5.00
CA SER A 114 18.24 7.62 5.18
C SER A 114 19.48 6.75 5.41
N LYS A 115 19.36 5.66 6.18
CA LYS A 115 20.47 4.72 6.47
C LYS A 115 20.81 3.81 5.29
N LEU A 116 19.82 3.51 4.44
CA LEU A 116 19.95 2.61 3.29
C LEU A 116 19.60 3.39 2.01
N PRO A 117 20.55 4.10 1.39
CA PRO A 117 20.27 4.99 0.25
C PRO A 117 19.59 4.29 -0.93
N LYS A 118 19.83 2.99 -1.10
CA LYS A 118 19.21 2.17 -2.14
C LYS A 118 17.68 2.20 -2.03
N ILE A 119 17.12 2.10 -0.83
CA ILE A 119 15.66 2.13 -0.61
C ILE A 119 15.11 3.55 -0.44
N LYS A 120 15.87 4.60 -0.76
CA LYS A 120 15.35 5.99 -0.77
C LYS A 120 14.02 6.14 -1.54
N PRO A 121 13.78 5.43 -2.67
CA PRO A 121 12.48 5.49 -3.35
C PRO A 121 11.30 4.98 -2.52
N CYS A 122 11.53 4.19 -1.46
CA CYS A 122 10.48 3.67 -0.56
C CYS A 122 10.03 4.69 0.49
N TYR A 123 10.57 5.91 0.48
CA TYR A 123 10.21 6.94 1.44
C TYR A 123 8.71 7.27 1.34
N CYS A 124 8.04 7.36 2.49
CA CYS A 124 6.61 7.66 2.57
C CYS A 124 6.46 9.09 3.08
N HIS A 125 5.91 9.98 2.25
CA HIS A 125 5.61 11.35 2.66
C HIS A 125 4.35 11.36 3.54
N GLU A 126 4.41 12.03 4.69
CA GLU A 126 3.23 12.28 5.54
C GLU A 126 2.35 13.40 4.93
N SER A 127 1.80 13.13 3.74
CA SER A 127 0.94 14.05 2.99
C SER A 127 -0.28 13.32 2.44
N GLY A 128 -1.40 14.04 2.30
CA GLY A 128 -2.66 13.49 1.81
C GLY A 128 -3.61 13.05 2.93
N SER A 129 -4.62 12.27 2.55
CA SER A 129 -5.64 11.72 3.44
C SER A 129 -5.94 10.26 3.09
N PRO A 130 -6.55 9.49 4.01
CA PRO A 130 -6.98 8.12 3.75
C PRO A 130 -7.73 7.91 2.43
N ASP A 131 -8.66 8.80 2.08
CA ASP A 131 -9.40 8.68 0.81
C ASP A 131 -8.48 8.87 -0.40
N VAL A 132 -7.58 9.86 -0.37
CA VAL A 132 -6.60 10.08 -1.45
C VAL A 132 -5.65 8.89 -1.58
N TRP A 133 -5.12 8.37 -0.48
CA TRP A 133 -4.23 7.21 -0.50
C TRP A 133 -4.92 5.96 -1.05
N LYS A 134 -6.23 5.81 -0.75
CA LYS A 134 -7.04 4.74 -1.30
C LYS A 134 -7.23 4.89 -2.81
N GLU A 135 -7.54 6.10 -3.29
CA GLU A 135 -7.69 6.37 -4.72
C GLU A 135 -6.37 6.14 -5.48
N GLU A 136 -5.24 6.60 -4.95
CA GLU A 136 -3.92 6.36 -5.54
C GLU A 136 -3.59 4.86 -5.62
N LYS A 137 -3.92 4.10 -4.57
CA LYS A 137 -3.75 2.64 -4.54
C LYS A 137 -4.68 1.96 -5.56
N ASP A 138 -5.96 2.32 -5.59
CA ASP A 138 -6.93 1.74 -6.54
C ASP A 138 -6.51 2.01 -8.00
N LEU A 139 -5.93 3.18 -8.27
CA LEU A 139 -5.38 3.51 -9.59
C LEU A 139 -4.14 2.68 -9.93
N HIS A 140 -3.20 2.57 -8.99
CA HIS A 140 -2.01 1.74 -9.15
C HIS A 140 -2.38 0.27 -9.42
N ASP A 141 -3.27 -0.28 -8.60
CA ASP A 141 -3.76 -1.66 -8.72
C ASP A 141 -4.47 -1.89 -10.06
N TYR A 142 -5.24 -0.91 -10.54
CA TYR A 142 -5.82 -0.97 -11.87
C TYR A 142 -4.75 -1.16 -12.95
N PHE A 143 -3.72 -0.32 -13.00
CA PHE A 143 -2.69 -0.39 -14.03
C PHE A 143 -1.84 -1.66 -13.96
N GLU A 144 -1.53 -2.12 -12.75
CA GLU A 144 -0.74 -3.33 -12.55
C GLU A 144 -1.52 -4.57 -12.93
N ASN A 145 -2.81 -4.63 -12.59
CA ASN A 145 -3.65 -5.78 -12.92
C ASN A 145 -4.14 -5.75 -14.38
N HIS A 146 -4.21 -4.59 -15.03
CA HIS A 146 -4.69 -4.44 -16.41
C HIS A 146 -3.87 -5.28 -17.40
N LYS A 147 -2.57 -5.41 -17.14
CA LYS A 147 -1.63 -6.15 -17.99
C LYS A 147 -1.96 -7.65 -18.02
N ASP A 148 -2.55 -8.17 -16.94
CA ASP A 148 -2.80 -9.60 -16.74
C ASP A 148 -4.26 -10.02 -17.00
N ILE A 149 -5.15 -9.05 -17.19
CA ILE A 149 -6.56 -9.33 -17.43
C ILE A 149 -6.81 -9.50 -18.93
N LYS A 150 -6.92 -10.78 -19.33
CA LYS A 150 -7.38 -11.17 -20.66
C LYS A 150 -8.87 -11.43 -20.60
N CYS A 151 -9.64 -10.63 -21.33
CA CYS A 151 -11.06 -10.85 -21.47
C CYS A 151 -11.35 -11.86 -22.57
N ASN A 152 -11.57 -13.10 -22.13
CA ASN A 152 -11.97 -14.22 -22.97
C ASN A 152 -13.46 -14.49 -22.73
N ASP A 153 -14.16 -15.06 -23.73
CA ASP A 153 -15.59 -15.39 -23.62
C ASP A 153 -15.94 -16.30 -22.44
N SER A 154 -14.97 -17.07 -21.91
CA SER A 154 -15.13 -17.95 -20.75
C SER A 154 -15.17 -17.23 -19.39
N ASP A 155 -14.77 -15.95 -19.30
CA ASP A 155 -14.64 -15.19 -18.05
C ASP A 155 -15.42 -13.86 -18.09
N LYS A 156 -16.54 -13.83 -18.84
CA LYS A 156 -17.38 -12.65 -19.03
C LYS A 156 -17.77 -11.96 -17.71
N SER A 157 -18.11 -12.70 -16.66
CA SER A 157 -18.50 -12.12 -15.36
C SER A 157 -17.32 -11.48 -14.60
N LYS A 158 -16.10 -12.03 -14.73
CA LYS A 158 -14.88 -11.40 -14.19
C LYS A 158 -14.53 -10.14 -14.97
N CYS A 159 -14.70 -10.17 -16.29
CA CYS A 159 -14.49 -9.01 -17.14
C CYS A 159 -15.51 -7.90 -16.90
N GLU A 160 -16.79 -8.21 -16.69
CA GLU A 160 -17.79 -7.21 -16.30
C GLU A 160 -17.43 -6.56 -14.96
N LYS A 161 -16.97 -7.35 -13.98
CA LYS A 161 -16.46 -6.83 -12.70
C LYS A 161 -15.26 -5.91 -12.91
N TYR A 162 -14.29 -6.31 -13.73
CA TYR A 162 -13.09 -5.51 -13.98
C TYR A 162 -13.36 -4.26 -14.83
N VAL A 163 -14.26 -4.33 -15.81
CA VAL A 163 -14.72 -3.17 -16.60
C VAL A 163 -15.44 -2.17 -15.70
N ASN A 164 -16.24 -2.63 -14.74
CA ASN A 164 -16.85 -1.75 -13.74
C ASN A 164 -15.80 -1.12 -12.83
N TYR A 165 -14.80 -1.88 -12.39
CA TYR A 165 -13.66 -1.37 -11.62
C TYR A 165 -12.89 -0.29 -12.42
N GLY A 166 -12.55 -0.57 -13.69
CA GLY A 166 -11.89 0.38 -14.59
C GLY A 166 -12.72 1.62 -14.90
N ASN A 167 -14.04 1.48 -15.08
CA ASN A 167 -14.95 2.61 -15.28
C ASN A 167 -15.06 3.48 -14.03
N CYS A 168 -15.07 2.89 -12.83
CA CYS A 168 -14.98 3.65 -11.59
C CYS A 168 -13.66 4.43 -11.55
N THR A 169 -12.52 3.78 -11.79
CA THR A 169 -11.20 4.43 -11.81
C THR A 169 -11.11 5.54 -12.87
N LEU A 170 -11.62 5.31 -14.09
CA LEU A 170 -11.66 6.34 -15.15
C LEU A 170 -12.57 7.52 -14.79
N TYR A 171 -13.74 7.25 -14.22
CA TYR A 171 -14.68 8.29 -13.78
C TYR A 171 -14.05 9.19 -12.71
N PHE A 172 -13.30 8.61 -11.76
CA PHE A 172 -12.54 9.38 -10.77
C PHE A 172 -11.41 10.21 -11.41
N MET A 173 -10.69 9.66 -12.41
CA MET A 173 -9.66 10.41 -13.15
C MET A 173 -10.22 11.62 -13.93
N THR A 174 -11.48 11.54 -14.41
CA THR A 174 -12.11 12.65 -15.15
C THR A 174 -12.55 13.82 -14.29
N TYR A 175 -12.68 13.65 -12.96
CA TYR A 175 -13.16 14.73 -12.09
C TYR A 175 -12.05 15.61 -11.49
N GLU A 176 -10.77 15.18 -11.38
CA GLU A 176 -9.69 16.08 -10.91
C GLU A 176 -8.25 15.93 -11.52
N TYR A 177 -7.84 14.90 -12.26
CA TYR A 177 -6.38 14.72 -12.54
C TYR A 177 -5.96 14.32 -13.97
N CYS A 178 -6.60 14.86 -15.00
CA CYS A 178 -6.21 14.59 -16.40
C CYS A 178 -4.84 15.19 -16.83
N VAL A 179 -4.20 16.07 -16.04
CA VAL A 179 -2.99 16.82 -16.49
C VAL A 179 -1.67 16.32 -15.89
N ILE A 180 -1.68 15.61 -14.76
CA ILE A 180 -0.44 15.22 -14.06
C ILE A 180 0.08 13.86 -14.53
N ILE A 181 -0.79 12.88 -14.77
CA ILE A 181 -0.38 11.51 -15.12
C ILE A 181 0.13 11.41 -16.57
N CYS A 182 -0.37 12.26 -17.48
CA CYS A 182 0.07 12.27 -18.88
C CYS A 182 1.51 12.78 -19.07
N ASN A 183 2.09 13.47 -18.08
CA ASN A 183 3.46 13.99 -18.14
C ASN A 183 4.51 13.12 -17.44
N MET A 184 4.14 12.01 -16.80
CA MET A 184 5.11 11.16 -16.09
C MET A 184 5.57 9.91 -16.87
N PHE A 185 5.02 9.67 -18.07
CA PHE A 185 5.33 8.50 -18.90
C PHE A 185 5.82 8.83 -20.33
N LEU A 186 6.32 10.06 -20.54
CA LEU A 186 7.09 10.42 -21.74
C LEU A 186 8.51 10.81 -21.35
N PHE A 187 9.33 9.83 -20.91
CA PHE A 187 10.77 9.72 -21.14
C PHE A 187 11.25 8.31 -20.81
#